data_AF-A0A7X9HHI9-F1
#
_entry.id   AF-A0A7X9HHI9-F1
#
_cell.length_a   1.000
_cell.length_b   1.000
_cell.length_c   1.000
_cell.angle_alpha   90.00
_cell.angle_beta   90.00
_cell.angle_gamma   90.00
#
_symmetry.space_group_name_H-M   'P 1'
#
loop_
_entity.id
_entity.type
_entity.pdbx_description
1 polymer ?
#
loop_
_entity_poly.entity_id
_entity_poly.type
_entity_poly.pdbx_seq_one_letter_code
_entity_poly.pdbx_strand_id
1 'polypeptide(L)'
;MNWFGYAILSAVFAALTSIFAKIGIKDVGSNLATAIRTVVILLVAWGIVIATGEHKGMTTLPKNTLVFLILSGIATGLSWVFYFKALQIGQASKVVPIDKLSLVLTIVLAVVILKEKINLMTILGAAFITGGTLLIALAK
;
A
#
# COMPACT_ATOMS: atom_id res chain seq x y z
N MET A 1 -10.28 -18.16 10.47
CA MET A 1 -10.09 -16.73 10.82
C MET A 1 -10.59 -15.89 9.67
N ASN A 2 -11.47 -14.92 9.94
CA ASN A 2 -12.14 -14.12 8.91
C ASN A 2 -11.17 -13.09 8.32
N TRP A 3 -11.20 -12.86 7.00
CA TRP A 3 -10.36 -11.89 6.27
C TRP A 3 -10.37 -10.48 6.90
N PHE A 4 -11.46 -10.14 7.56
CA PHE A 4 -11.66 -8.90 8.30
C PHE A 4 -10.61 -8.67 9.39
N GLY A 5 -10.21 -9.71 10.13
CA GLY A 5 -9.18 -9.59 11.18
C GLY A 5 -7.81 -9.22 10.62
N TYR A 6 -7.41 -9.85 9.50
CA TYR A 6 -6.18 -9.51 8.79
C TYR A 6 -6.22 -8.08 8.21
N ALA A 7 -7.38 -7.63 7.74
CA ALA A 7 -7.56 -6.27 7.23
C ALA A 7 -7.37 -5.20 8.33
N ILE A 8 -7.93 -5.42 9.53
CA ILE A 8 -7.72 -4.53 10.68
C ILE A 8 -6.24 -4.48 11.06
N LEU A 9 -5.59 -5.64 11.17
CA LEU A 9 -4.18 -5.71 11.52
C LEU A 9 -3.31 -5.00 10.48
N SER A 10 -3.62 -5.16 9.19
CA SER A 10 -2.98 -4.43 8.09
C SER A 10 -3.12 -2.91 8.23
N ALA A 11 -4.31 -2.42 8.60
CA ALA A 11 -4.54 -0.99 8.84
C ALA A 11 -3.68 -0.44 9.99
N VAL A 12 -3.52 -1.20 11.08
CA VAL A 12 -2.63 -0.85 12.19
C VAL A 12 -1.18 -0.76 11.73
N PHE A 13 -0.68 -1.78 11.00
CA PHE A 13 0.69 -1.74 10.48
C PHE A 13 0.91 -0.64 9.45
N ALA A 14 -0.10 -0.31 8.63
CA ALA A 14 -0.03 0.80 7.68
C ALA A 14 0.08 2.17 8.38
N ALA A 15 -0.63 2.35 9.51
CA ALA A 15 -0.50 3.53 10.34
C ALA A 15 0.91 3.64 10.96
N LEU A 16 1.40 2.56 11.59
CA LEU A 16 2.76 2.51 12.15
C LEU A 16 3.83 2.79 11.10
N THR A 17 3.68 2.16 9.93
CA THR A 17 4.54 2.37 8.75
C THR A 17 4.64 3.84 8.38
N SER A 18 3.54 4.58 8.43
CA SER A 18 3.51 6.00 8.05
C SER A 18 4.20 6.88 9.10
N ILE A 19 3.98 6.60 10.38
CA ILE A 19 4.62 7.34 11.49
C ILE A 19 6.12 7.06 11.55
N PHE A 20 6.53 5.79 11.53
CA PHE A 20 7.95 5.41 11.53
C PHE A 20 8.67 5.91 10.27
N ALA A 21 8.00 5.89 9.11
CA ALA A 21 8.55 6.51 7.90
C ALA A 21 8.79 8.00 8.10
N LYS A 22 7.79 8.75 8.56
CA LYS A 22 7.90 10.20 8.76
C LYS A 22 9.04 10.57 9.71
N ILE A 23 9.23 9.78 10.78
CA ILE A 23 10.35 9.94 11.71
C ILE A 23 11.68 9.60 11.02
N GLY A 24 11.76 8.44 10.36
CA GLY A 24 13.00 7.96 9.74
C GLY A 24 13.48 8.75 8.52
N ILE A 25 12.59 9.40 7.75
CA ILE A 25 12.96 10.19 6.57
C ILE A 25 13.25 11.67 6.88
N LYS A 26 13.18 12.09 8.15
CA LYS A 26 13.40 13.47 8.53
C LYS A 26 14.85 13.90 8.30
N ASP A 27 15.79 13.03 8.67
CA ASP A 27 17.22 13.34 8.70
C ASP A 27 18.02 12.65 7.57
N VAL A 28 17.36 11.81 6.76
CA VAL A 28 17.94 11.13 5.59
C VAL A 28 17.04 11.28 4.37
N GLY A 29 17.62 11.27 3.17
CA GLY A 29 16.87 11.34 1.92
C GLY A 29 15.81 10.24 1.82
N SER A 30 14.59 10.59 1.37
CA SER A 30 13.45 9.65 1.26
C SER A 30 13.79 8.40 0.45
N ASN A 31 14.61 8.53 -0.60
CA ASN A 31 15.02 7.41 -1.45
C ASN A 31 15.93 6.43 -0.70
N LEU A 32 16.90 6.95 0.07
CA LEU A 32 17.80 6.13 0.88
C LEU A 32 17.02 5.38 1.97
N ALA A 33 16.14 6.08 2.67
CA ALA A 33 15.27 5.47 3.68
C ALA A 33 14.34 4.40 3.07
N THR A 34 13.81 4.64 1.87
CA THR A 34 13.01 3.64 1.14
C THR A 34 13.83 2.41 0.81
N ALA A 35 15.06 2.58 0.32
CA ALA A 35 15.97 1.47 0.01
C ALA A 35 16.34 0.64 1.24
N ILE A 36 16.62 1.27 2.39
CA ILE A 36 16.88 0.54 3.64
C ILE A 36 15.65 -0.29 4.04
N ARG A 37 14.45 0.29 3.93
CA ARG A 37 13.21 -0.40 4.29
C ARG A 37 12.87 -1.55 3.36
N THR A 38 13.13 -1.42 2.06
CA THR A 38 12.88 -2.52 1.11
C THR A 38 13.78 -3.73 1.42
N VAL A 39 15.03 -3.52 1.86
CA VAL A 39 15.90 -4.61 2.32
C VAL A 39 15.30 -5.33 3.54
N VAL A 40 14.83 -4.58 4.54
CA VAL A 40 14.18 -5.17 5.72
C VAL A 40 12.94 -5.98 5.32
N ILE A 41 12.11 -5.43 4.43
CA ILE A 41 10.88 -6.09 3.94
C ILE A 41 11.21 -7.35 3.15
N LEU A 42 12.26 -7.32 2.32
CA LEU A 42 12.75 -8.49 1.59
C LEU A 42 13.14 -9.61 2.54
N LEU A 43 13.93 -9.30 3.59
CA LEU A 43 14.36 -10.29 4.57
C LEU A 43 13.18 -10.91 5.33
N VAL A 44 12.22 -10.09 5.76
CA VAL A 44 11.02 -10.57 6.46
C VAL A 44 10.17 -11.45 5.53
N ALA A 45 9.89 -11.00 4.30
CA ALA A 45 9.07 -11.75 3.34
C ALA A 45 9.69 -13.09 2.98
N TRP A 46 10.98 -13.13 2.63
CA TRP A 46 11.67 -14.37 2.31
C TRP A 46 11.86 -15.28 3.53
N GLY A 47 12.07 -14.70 4.71
CA GLY A 47 12.12 -15.46 5.97
C GLY A 47 10.82 -16.23 6.21
N ILE A 48 9.66 -15.61 5.96
CA ILE A 48 8.36 -16.27 6.06
C ILE A 48 8.24 -17.39 5.01
N VAL A 49 8.52 -17.12 3.73
CA VAL A 49 8.41 -18.11 2.64
C VAL A 49 9.30 -19.35 2.87
N ILE A 50 10.49 -19.14 3.44
CA ILE A 50 11.38 -20.26 3.81
C ILE A 50 10.81 -21.02 5.00
N ALA A 51 10.37 -20.31 6.05
CA ALA A 51 9.81 -20.92 7.26
C ALA A 51 8.52 -21.70 7.01
N THR A 52 7.67 -21.26 6.08
CA THR A 52 6.42 -21.94 5.69
C THR A 52 6.63 -23.04 4.65
N GLY A 53 7.83 -23.15 4.07
CA GLY A 53 8.16 -24.16 3.06
C GLY A 53 7.59 -23.84 1.65
N GLU A 54 7.01 -22.65 1.45
CA GLU A 54 6.38 -22.23 0.21
C GLU A 54 7.36 -22.01 -0.95
N HIS A 55 8.66 -21.89 -0.67
CA HIS A 55 9.72 -21.82 -1.69
C HIS A 55 9.68 -22.98 -2.70
N LYS A 56 9.11 -24.14 -2.31
CA LYS A 56 8.94 -25.31 -3.20
C LYS A 56 7.95 -25.07 -4.34
N GLY A 57 7.05 -24.10 -4.21
CA GLY A 57 6.09 -23.72 -5.26
C GLY A 57 6.68 -22.84 -6.37
N MET A 58 7.95 -22.40 -6.25
CA MET A 58 8.59 -21.52 -7.23
C MET A 58 8.67 -22.12 -8.63
N THR A 59 8.84 -23.44 -8.74
CA THR A 59 9.00 -24.13 -10.02
C THR A 59 7.69 -24.32 -10.78
N THR A 60 6.55 -24.14 -10.12
CA THR A 60 5.21 -24.33 -10.70
C THR A 60 4.52 -23.02 -11.07
N LEU A 61 5.19 -21.88 -10.91
CA LEU A 61 4.56 -20.58 -11.18
C LEU A 61 4.31 -20.36 -12.68
N PRO A 62 3.07 -20.03 -13.07
CA PRO A 62 2.77 -19.59 -14.43
C PRO A 62 3.54 -18.32 -14.81
N LYS A 63 4.02 -18.24 -16.06
CA LYS A 63 4.79 -17.07 -16.55
C LYS A 63 4.00 -15.77 -16.50
N ASN A 64 2.69 -15.82 -16.75
CA ASN A 64 1.79 -14.67 -16.63
C ASN A 64 1.70 -14.16 -15.18
N THR A 65 1.64 -15.05 -14.19
CA THR A 65 1.66 -14.67 -12.77
C THR A 65 2.94 -13.92 -12.43
N LEU A 66 4.10 -14.38 -12.91
CA LEU A 66 5.38 -13.71 -12.67
C LEU A 66 5.40 -12.28 -13.25
N VAL A 67 4.86 -12.08 -14.45
CA VAL A 67 4.76 -10.73 -15.06
C VAL A 67 3.90 -9.80 -14.20
N PHE A 68 2.73 -10.24 -13.76
CA PHE A 68 1.88 -9.42 -12.89
C PHE A 68 2.52 -9.14 -11.52
N LEU A 69 3.27 -10.08 -10.95
CA LEU A 69 4.02 -9.86 -9.70
C LEU A 69 5.14 -8.84 -9.89
N ILE A 70 5.87 -8.88 -11.00
CA ILE A 70 6.91 -7.89 -11.31
C ILE A 70 6.28 -6.50 -11.50
N LEU A 71 5.21 -6.40 -12.28
CA LEU A 71 4.50 -5.14 -12.48
C LEU A 71 3.95 -4.59 -11.17
N SER A 72 3.38 -5.45 -10.32
CA SER A 72 2.91 -5.08 -8.98
C SER A 72 4.07 -4.57 -8.11
N GLY A 73 5.20 -5.26 -8.09
CA GLY A 73 6.39 -4.84 -7.34
C GLY A 73 6.94 -3.49 -7.79
N ILE A 74 7.00 -3.24 -9.11
CA ILE A 74 7.39 -1.94 -9.67
C ILE A 74 6.39 -0.86 -9.23
N ALA A 75 5.09 -1.12 -9.33
CA ALA A 75 4.05 -0.18 -8.92
C ALA A 75 4.15 0.15 -7.42
N THR A 76 4.39 -0.84 -6.55
CA THR A 76 4.60 -0.63 -5.12
C THR A 76 5.86 0.19 -4.84
N GLY A 77 6.97 -0.12 -5.51
CA GLY A 77 8.22 0.63 -5.38
C GLY A 77 8.05 2.10 -5.76
N LEU A 78 7.44 2.38 -6.92
CA LEU A 78 7.15 3.74 -7.37
C LEU A 78 6.20 4.46 -6.42
N SER A 79 5.12 3.79 -5.99
CA SER A 79 4.19 4.32 -4.99
C SER A 79 4.91 4.79 -3.74
N TRP A 80 5.83 3.98 -3.19
CA TRP A 80 6.60 4.36 -1.99
C TRP A 80 7.57 5.51 -2.23
N VAL A 81 8.24 5.57 -3.38
CA VAL A 81 9.13 6.68 -3.72
C VAL A 81 8.36 8.01 -3.66
N PHE A 82 7.20 8.09 -4.31
CA PHE A 82 6.38 9.30 -4.30
C PHE A 82 5.74 9.56 -2.93
N TYR A 83 5.20 8.52 -2.28
CA TYR A 83 4.54 8.64 -0.98
C TYR A 83 5.50 9.13 0.12
N PHE A 84 6.69 8.52 0.23
CA PHE A 84 7.66 8.94 1.23
C PHE A 84 8.28 10.28 0.90
N LYS A 85 8.44 10.63 -0.39
CA LYS A 85 8.84 11.99 -0.75
C LYS A 85 7.80 13.03 -0.30
N ALA A 86 6.52 12.76 -0.52
CA ALA A 86 5.42 13.60 -0.06
C ALA A 86 5.37 13.68 1.48
N LEU A 87 5.54 12.56 2.18
CA LEU A 87 5.64 12.54 3.64
C LEU A 87 6.84 13.32 4.15
N GLN A 88 7.96 13.35 3.43
CA GLN A 88 9.14 14.10 3.87
C GLN A 88 8.83 15.60 3.94
N ILE A 89 8.24 16.15 2.87
CA ILE A 89 7.97 17.59 2.72
C ILE A 89 6.62 18.05 3.31
N GLY A 90 5.67 17.14 3.49
CA GLY A 90 4.31 17.42 3.95
C GLY A 90 4.01 16.91 5.36
N GLN A 91 2.87 17.29 5.91
CA GLN A 91 2.38 16.76 7.19
C GLN A 91 1.74 15.39 6.98
N ALA A 92 2.03 14.43 7.86
CA ALA A 92 1.45 13.08 7.78
C ALA A 92 -0.09 13.12 7.82
N SER A 93 -0.68 14.04 8.60
CA SER A 93 -2.14 14.25 8.67
C SER A 93 -2.78 14.63 7.35
N LYS A 94 -2.05 15.24 6.40
CA LYS A 94 -2.56 15.63 5.07
C LYS A 94 -2.19 14.61 4.00
N VAL A 95 -0.96 14.06 4.05
CA VAL A 95 -0.46 13.12 3.05
C VAL A 95 -1.10 11.72 3.19
N VAL A 96 -1.27 11.23 4.42
CA VAL A 96 -1.84 9.88 4.66
C VAL A 96 -3.28 9.77 4.13
N PRO A 97 -4.19 10.73 4.36
CA PRO A 97 -5.52 10.66 3.76
C PRO A 97 -5.48 10.68 2.23
N ILE A 98 -4.68 11.55 1.61
CA ILE A 98 -4.57 11.60 0.14
C ILE A 98 -4.11 10.25 -0.43
N ASP A 99 -3.16 9.58 0.22
CA ASP A 99 -2.76 8.21 -0.15
C ASP A 99 -3.94 7.22 -0.10
N LYS A 100 -4.92 7.41 0.78
CA LYS A 100 -6.12 6.57 0.86
C LYS A 100 -7.13 6.80 -0.27
N LEU A 101 -6.98 7.83 -1.10
CA LEU A 101 -7.70 7.91 -2.37
C LEU A 101 -7.31 6.76 -3.32
N SER A 102 -6.18 6.09 -3.09
CA SER A 102 -5.84 4.84 -3.79
C SER A 102 -6.94 3.77 -3.67
N LEU A 103 -7.73 3.77 -2.60
CA LEU A 103 -8.90 2.90 -2.46
C LEU A 103 -9.92 3.15 -3.58
N VAL A 104 -10.23 4.42 -3.84
CA VAL A 104 -11.20 4.82 -4.86
C VAL A 104 -10.70 4.42 -6.24
N LEU A 105 -9.42 4.69 -6.51
CA LEU A 105 -8.77 4.28 -7.76
C LEU A 105 -8.78 2.75 -7.90
N THR A 106 -8.54 2.02 -6.81
CA THR A 106 -8.57 0.54 -6.80
C THR A 106 -9.96 0.03 -7.13
N ILE A 107 -11.03 0.61 -6.57
CA ILE A 107 -12.41 0.23 -6.90
C ILE A 107 -12.71 0.48 -8.39
N VAL A 108 -12.30 1.63 -8.92
CA VAL A 108 -12.48 1.94 -10.35
C VAL A 108 -11.71 0.96 -11.23
N LEU A 109 -10.45 0.68 -10.91
CA LEU A 109 -9.63 -0.29 -11.65
C LEU A 109 -10.17 -1.72 -11.51
N ALA A 110 -10.75 -2.10 -10.37
CA ALA A 110 -11.39 -3.40 -10.18
C ALA A 110 -12.62 -3.55 -11.09
N VAL A 111 -13.43 -2.50 -11.25
CA VAL A 111 -14.55 -2.51 -12.18
C VAL A 111 -14.08 -2.57 -13.64
N VAL A 112 -13.07 -1.77 -14.01
CA VAL A 112 -12.62 -1.66 -15.41
C VAL A 112 -11.81 -2.87 -15.85
N ILE A 113 -10.87 -3.32 -15.04
CA ILE A 113 -9.89 -4.37 -15.38
C ILE A 113 -10.41 -5.74 -14.95
N LEU A 114 -10.87 -5.88 -13.71
CA LEU A 114 -11.34 -7.17 -13.16
C LEU A 114 -12.83 -7.44 -13.46
N LYS A 115 -13.56 -6.45 -13.97
CA LYS A 115 -15.01 -6.53 -14.28
C LYS A 115 -15.86 -6.89 -13.07
N GLU A 116 -15.43 -6.47 -11.88
CA GLU A 116 -16.18 -6.69 -10.65
C GLU A 116 -17.51 -5.92 -10.65
N LYS A 117 -18.56 -6.56 -10.13
CA LYS A 117 -19.85 -5.89 -9.92
C LYS A 117 -19.81 -5.11 -8.61
N ILE A 118 -19.83 -3.79 -8.72
CA ILE A 118 -19.97 -2.90 -7.57
C ILE A 118 -21.44 -2.69 -7.22
N ASN A 119 -21.74 -2.70 -5.92
CA ASN A 119 -23.07 -2.36 -5.42
C ASN A 119 -23.13 -0.87 -5.04
N LEU A 120 -24.35 -0.36 -4.84
CA LEU A 120 -24.57 1.04 -4.49
C LEU A 120 -23.92 1.43 -3.14
N MET A 121 -23.81 0.48 -2.20
CA MET A 121 -23.19 0.71 -0.89
C MET A 121 -21.69 0.94 -0.99
N THR A 122 -20.99 0.21 -1.87
CA THR A 122 -19.57 0.42 -2.17
C THR A 122 -19.33 1.79 -2.78
N ILE A 123 -20.22 2.24 -3.68
CA ILE A 123 -20.14 3.57 -4.30
C ILE A 123 -20.33 4.67 -3.24
N LEU A 124 -21.35 4.56 -2.41
CA LEU A 124 -21.61 5.53 -1.33
C LEU A 124 -20.46 5.56 -0.32
N GLY A 125 -19.94 4.40 0.08
CA GLY A 125 -18.78 4.31 0.95
C GLY A 125 -17.54 4.98 0.34
N ALA A 126 -17.25 4.73 -0.93
CA ALA A 126 -16.16 5.39 -1.64
C ALA A 126 -16.35 6.91 -1.71
N ALA A 127 -17.58 7.38 -1.94
CA ALA A 127 -17.90 8.82 -1.95
C ALA A 127 -17.66 9.46 -0.58
N PHE A 128 -18.09 8.81 0.51
CA PHE A 128 -17.84 9.30 1.88
C PHE A 128 -16.34 9.33 2.22
N ILE A 129 -15.59 8.29 1.87
CA ILE A 129 -14.13 8.24 2.10
C ILE A 129 -13.43 9.35 1.31
N THR A 130 -13.84 9.57 0.06
CA THR A 130 -13.31 10.65 -0.78
C THR A 130 -13.60 12.01 -0.15
N GLY A 131 -14.85 12.27 0.21
CA GLY A 131 -15.28 13.52 0.85
C GLY A 131 -14.52 13.79 2.15
N GLY A 132 -14.46 12.81 3.06
CA GLY A 132 -13.72 12.92 4.32
C GLY A 132 -12.22 13.16 4.12
N THR A 133 -11.63 12.48 3.13
CA THR A 133 -10.22 12.67 2.77
C THR A 133 -9.93 14.08 2.29
N LEU A 134 -10.75 14.62 1.37
CA LEU A 134 -10.59 15.97 0.85
C LEU A 134 -10.78 17.03 1.93
N LEU A 135 -11.74 16.83 2.84
CA LEU A 135 -11.94 17.70 3.99
C LEU A 135 -10.69 17.77 4.88
N ILE A 136 -10.09 16.62 5.22
CA ILE A 136 -8.87 16.59 6.04
C ILE A 136 -7.68 17.22 5.28
N ALA A 137 -7.52 16.91 4.00
CA ALA A 137 -6.44 17.42 3.19
C ALA A 137 -6.48 18.95 3.00
N LEU A 138 -7.69 19.52 2.89
CA LEU A 138 -7.93 20.95 2.68
C LEU A 138 -8.15 21.73 3.98
N ALA A 139 -8.31 21.05 5.12
CA ALA A 139 -8.33 21.70 6.42
C ALA A 139 -7.03 22.47 6.64
N LYS A 140 -7.13 23.74 7.04
CA LYS A 140 -5.98 24.62 7.27
C LYS A 140 -5.16 24.13 8.46
#